data_AF-A0A7Y2CS74-F1
#
_entry.id   AF-A0A7Y2CS74-F1
#
_cell.length_a   1.000
_cell.length_b   1.000
_cell.length_c   1.000
_cell.angle_alpha   90.00
_cell.angle_beta   90.00
_cell.angle_gamma   90.00
#
_symmetry.space_group_name_H-M   'P 1'
#
loop_
_entity.id
_entity.type
_entity.pdbx_description
1 polymer ?
#
loop_
_entity_poly.entity_id
_entity_poly.type
_entity_poly.pdbx_seq_one_letter_code
_entity_poly.pdbx_strand_id
1 'polypeptide(L)'
;MHYADREKPGGKRRAITIGEPDGNTRERTEAIKGLFESGGIPVDITDDIDGWLKYHVALISPLVNGLYKHDCSSYALAKDDATLRVMVRAAREGGVVLKALGNTKRHPFQFNLFYWLPEILNVKALQALLESKFAEIAFSMHAASARDEMRKLASEFQILIERTSIATPNIDLLRGYGEMSS
;
A
#
# COMPACT_ATOMS: atom_id res chain seq x y z
N MET A 1 -11.13 9.38 -22.09
CA MET A 1 -10.14 8.50 -21.44
C MET A 1 -10.87 7.49 -20.59
N HIS A 2 -10.73 6.19 -20.88
CA HIS A 2 -11.23 5.13 -20.01
C HIS A 2 -10.21 4.91 -18.89
N TYR A 3 -10.45 5.50 -17.72
CA TYR A 3 -9.64 5.24 -16.53
C TYR A 3 -10.02 3.86 -15.98
N ALA A 4 -9.05 2.94 -15.94
CA ALA A 4 -9.24 1.56 -15.51
C ALA A 4 -9.22 1.47 -13.97
N ASP A 5 -10.27 1.99 -13.34
CA ASP A 5 -10.42 1.94 -11.87
C ASP A 5 -11.75 1.26 -11.47
N ARG A 6 -12.38 0.56 -12.42
CA ARG A 6 -13.68 -0.07 -12.26
C ARG A 6 -13.64 -1.51 -12.75
N GLU A 7 -13.92 -2.45 -11.84
CA GLU A 7 -14.13 -3.86 -12.19
C GLU A 7 -15.51 -4.10 -12.85
N LYS A 8 -16.48 -3.20 -12.62
CA LYS A 8 -17.83 -3.26 -13.20
C LYS A 8 -18.30 -1.89 -13.71
N PRO A 9 -19.06 -1.81 -14.82
CA PRO A 9 -19.73 -0.58 -15.24
C PRO A 9 -20.62 -0.04 -14.09
N GLY A 10 -20.46 1.23 -13.73
CA GLY A 10 -21.24 1.87 -12.65
C GLY A 10 -20.73 1.67 -11.21
N GLY A 11 -19.56 1.03 -11.00
CA GLY A 11 -18.94 0.92 -9.67
C GLY A 11 -18.57 2.28 -9.05
N LYS A 12 -18.71 2.40 -7.72
CA LYS A 12 -18.26 3.59 -6.96
C LYS A 12 -16.75 3.79 -7.20
N ARG A 13 -16.35 5.01 -7.55
CA ARG A 13 -14.94 5.39 -7.65
C ARG A 13 -14.31 5.37 -6.26
N ARG A 14 -13.07 4.91 -6.16
CA ARG A 14 -12.31 5.02 -4.91
C ARG A 14 -11.96 6.48 -4.67
N ALA A 15 -12.06 6.91 -3.41
CA ALA A 15 -11.67 8.25 -3.05
C ALA A 15 -10.15 8.39 -3.11
N ILE A 16 -9.68 9.54 -3.56
CA ILE A 16 -8.30 9.95 -3.31
C ILE A 16 -8.24 10.58 -1.92
N THR A 17 -7.13 10.37 -1.21
CA THR A 17 -6.94 10.99 0.11
C THR A 17 -5.98 12.17 -0.01
N ILE A 18 -6.38 13.33 0.50
CA ILE A 18 -5.55 14.53 0.58
C ILE A 18 -5.49 15.02 2.02
N GLY A 19 -4.46 15.78 2.35
CA GLY A 19 -4.36 16.46 3.64
C GLY A 19 -3.18 17.42 3.63
N GLU A 20 -3.16 18.37 4.55
CA GLU A 20 -2.02 19.26 4.72
C GLU A 20 -0.98 18.65 5.68
N PRO A 21 0.34 18.88 5.45
CA PRO A 21 1.38 18.32 6.31
C PRO A 21 1.32 18.76 7.78
N ASP A 22 0.68 19.90 8.07
CA ASP A 22 0.49 20.44 9.41
C ASP A 22 -0.82 19.98 10.07
N GLY A 23 -1.61 19.14 9.38
CA GLY A 23 -2.89 18.62 9.85
C GLY A 23 -4.06 19.61 9.78
N ASN A 24 -3.85 20.84 9.31
CA ASN A 24 -4.90 21.83 9.20
C ASN A 24 -5.67 21.69 7.87
N THR A 25 -6.98 21.84 7.91
CA THR A 25 -7.79 22.00 6.69
C THR A 25 -7.94 23.48 6.39
N ARG A 26 -7.48 23.92 5.23
CA ARG A 26 -7.58 25.32 4.77
C ARG A 26 -8.57 25.44 3.63
N GLU A 27 -8.96 26.67 3.33
CA GLU A 27 -9.84 26.98 2.18
C GLU A 27 -9.30 26.39 0.86
N ARG A 28 -7.97 26.43 0.66
CA ARG A 28 -7.34 25.80 -0.51
C ARG A 28 -7.54 24.28 -0.55
N THR A 29 -7.55 23.59 0.60
CA THR A 29 -7.73 22.14 0.69
C THR A 29 -9.15 21.78 0.27
N GLU A 30 -10.14 22.52 0.76
CA GLU A 30 -11.54 22.37 0.39
C GLU A 30 -11.79 22.73 -1.08
N ALA A 31 -11.11 23.75 -1.60
CA ALA A 31 -11.19 24.11 -3.02
C ALA A 31 -10.63 23.00 -3.93
N ILE A 32 -9.50 22.38 -3.56
CA ILE A 32 -8.93 21.22 -4.27
C ILE A 32 -9.89 20.04 -4.23
N LYS A 33 -10.47 19.73 -3.07
CA LYS A 33 -11.50 18.71 -2.94
C LYS A 33 -12.68 18.98 -3.88
N GLY A 34 -13.22 20.20 -3.86
CA GLY A 34 -14.33 20.60 -4.72
C GLY A 34 -14.00 20.46 -6.21
N LEU A 35 -12.77 20.77 -6.62
CA LEU A 35 -12.31 20.60 -8.00
C LEU A 35 -12.36 19.12 -8.44
N PHE A 36 -11.81 18.21 -7.64
CA PHE A 36 -11.84 16.78 -7.95
C PHE A 36 -13.26 16.21 -7.93
N GLU A 37 -14.07 16.59 -6.93
CA GLU A 37 -15.46 16.15 -6.81
C GLU A 37 -16.32 16.66 -7.96
N SER A 38 -16.04 17.85 -8.50
CA SER A 38 -16.69 18.37 -9.72
C SER A 38 -16.41 17.51 -10.95
N GLY A 39 -15.26 16.84 -11.01
CA GLY A 39 -14.90 15.83 -12.00
C GLY A 39 -15.44 14.42 -11.69
N GLY A 40 -16.25 14.29 -10.63
CA GLY A 40 -16.78 13.03 -10.13
C GLY A 40 -15.73 12.13 -9.47
N ILE A 41 -14.60 12.68 -9.00
CA ILE A 41 -13.58 11.94 -8.25
C ILE A 41 -13.84 12.21 -6.76
N PRO A 42 -14.27 11.21 -5.98
CA PRO A 42 -14.48 11.41 -4.55
C PRO A 42 -13.14 11.72 -3.85
N VAL A 43 -13.17 12.56 -2.81
CA VAL A 43 -11.99 12.96 -2.05
C VAL A 43 -12.23 12.86 -0.56
N ASP A 44 -11.34 12.17 0.13
CA ASP A 44 -11.27 12.13 1.58
C ASP A 44 -10.19 13.11 2.08
N ILE A 45 -10.53 13.98 3.02
CA ILE A 45 -9.56 14.87 3.69
C ILE A 45 -9.13 14.21 5.01
N THR A 46 -7.82 14.17 5.25
CA THR A 46 -7.23 13.68 6.52
C THR A 46 -6.41 14.76 7.21
N ASP A 47 -6.43 14.74 8.55
CA ASP A 47 -5.61 15.57 9.42
C ASP A 47 -4.21 14.98 9.66
N ASP A 48 -3.90 13.83 9.06
CA ASP A 48 -2.66 13.09 9.24
C ASP A 48 -2.22 12.41 7.93
N ILE A 49 -1.91 13.25 6.93
CA ILE A 49 -1.51 12.77 5.61
C ILE A 49 -0.14 12.08 5.63
N ASP A 50 0.77 12.52 6.50
CA ASP A 50 2.10 11.92 6.67
C ASP A 50 2.00 10.49 7.23
N GLY A 51 1.21 10.30 8.30
CA GLY A 51 0.90 8.97 8.81
C GLY A 51 0.18 8.10 7.78
N TRP A 52 -0.79 8.66 7.06
CA TRP A 52 -1.51 7.95 5.99
C TRP A 52 -0.57 7.42 4.90
N LEU A 53 0.33 8.26 4.39
CA LEU A 53 1.29 7.89 3.34
C LEU A 53 2.28 6.83 3.82
N LYS A 54 2.80 6.98 5.05
CA LYS A 54 3.73 6.00 5.63
C LYS A 54 3.10 4.63 5.80
N TYR A 55 1.88 4.56 6.35
CA TYR A 55 1.16 3.30 6.48
C TYR A 55 0.78 2.71 5.12
N HIS A 56 0.48 3.54 4.13
CA HIS A 56 0.25 3.10 2.75
C HIS A 56 1.50 2.42 2.17
N VAL A 57 2.67 3.06 2.27
CA VAL A 57 3.94 2.49 1.80
C VAL A 57 4.28 1.18 2.54
N ALA A 58 4.07 1.13 3.85
CA ALA A 58 4.28 -0.09 4.65
C ALA A 58 3.44 -1.29 4.20
N LEU A 59 2.29 -1.04 3.53
CA LEU A 59 1.42 -2.07 2.98
C LEU A 59 1.72 -2.39 1.51
N ILE A 60 1.97 -1.37 0.68
CA ILE A 60 2.17 -1.52 -0.76
C ILE A 60 3.57 -2.04 -1.08
N SER A 61 4.60 -1.63 -0.34
CA SER A 61 5.97 -2.08 -0.61
C SER A 61 6.11 -3.62 -0.52
N PRO A 62 5.60 -4.31 0.53
CA PRO A 62 5.57 -5.77 0.55
C PRO A 62 4.84 -6.41 -0.64
N LEU A 63 3.70 -5.84 -1.04
CA LEU A 63 2.90 -6.33 -2.17
C LEU A 63 3.68 -6.26 -3.48
N VAL A 64 4.28 -5.11 -3.77
CA VAL A 64 5.03 -4.88 -5.00
C VAL A 64 6.29 -5.74 -5.04
N ASN A 65 7.02 -5.86 -3.92
CA ASN A 65 8.18 -6.74 -3.84
C ASN A 65 7.81 -8.22 -4.01
N GLY A 66 6.65 -8.64 -3.49
CA GLY A 66 6.10 -9.96 -3.75
C GLY A 66 5.78 -10.18 -5.22
N LEU A 67 5.25 -9.15 -5.91
CA LEU A 67 5.00 -9.20 -7.36
C LEU A 67 6.30 -9.32 -8.16
N TYR A 68 7.38 -8.64 -7.76
CA TYR A 68 8.67 -8.74 -8.44
C TYR A 68 9.27 -10.13 -8.42
N LYS A 69 9.02 -10.92 -7.37
CA LYS A 69 9.42 -12.32 -7.33
C LYS A 69 8.78 -13.17 -8.44
N HIS A 70 7.60 -12.77 -8.91
CA HIS A 70 6.78 -13.52 -9.87
C HIS A 70 6.62 -12.78 -11.20
N ASP A 71 7.64 -12.03 -11.62
CA ASP A 71 7.63 -11.24 -12.88
C ASP A 71 6.39 -10.34 -13.02
N CYS A 72 6.00 -9.72 -11.90
CA CYS A 72 4.81 -8.91 -11.75
C CYS A 72 3.47 -9.65 -11.96
N SER A 73 3.43 -10.99 -12.01
CA SER A 73 2.19 -11.76 -12.15
C SER A 73 1.43 -11.87 -10.83
N SER A 74 0.25 -11.24 -10.73
CA SER A 74 -0.60 -11.31 -9.54
C SER A 74 -1.14 -12.73 -9.31
N TYR A 75 -1.51 -13.45 -10.37
CA TYR A 75 -2.00 -14.83 -10.28
C TYR A 75 -0.92 -15.83 -9.83
N ALA A 76 0.33 -15.63 -10.25
CA ALA A 76 1.43 -16.47 -9.79
C ALA A 76 1.72 -16.20 -8.29
N LEU A 77 1.73 -14.94 -7.88
CA LEU A 77 1.86 -14.56 -6.48
C LEU A 77 0.72 -15.10 -5.61
N ALA A 78 -0.52 -15.11 -6.10
CA ALA A 78 -1.68 -15.65 -5.37
C ALA A 78 -1.50 -17.14 -5.00
N LYS A 79 -0.73 -17.89 -5.80
CA LYS A 79 -0.47 -19.32 -5.57
C LYS A 79 0.75 -19.57 -4.67
N ASP A 80 1.52 -18.54 -4.33
CA ASP A 80 2.70 -18.64 -3.46
C ASP A 80 2.38 -18.25 -2.02
N ASP A 81 1.72 -19.18 -1.33
CA ASP A 81 1.40 -19.12 0.10
C ASP A 81 2.58 -18.68 1.00
N ALA A 82 3.81 -19.08 0.65
CA ALA A 82 4.98 -18.74 1.43
C ALA A 82 5.29 -17.24 1.31
N THR A 83 5.29 -16.69 0.09
CA THR A 83 5.48 -15.25 -0.13
C THR A 83 4.34 -14.43 0.46
N LEU A 84 3.09 -14.90 0.36
CA LEU A 84 1.95 -14.21 0.98
C LEU A 84 2.08 -14.11 2.51
N ARG A 85 2.56 -15.18 3.17
CA ARG A 85 2.85 -15.13 4.61
C ARG A 85 3.94 -14.12 4.94
N VAL A 86 5.02 -14.08 4.16
CA VAL A 86 6.10 -13.09 4.33
C VAL A 86 5.56 -11.67 4.15
N MET A 87 4.71 -11.42 3.14
CA MET A 87 4.07 -10.12 2.92
C MET A 87 3.22 -9.67 4.12
N VAL A 88 2.42 -10.58 4.67
CA VAL A 88 1.60 -10.28 5.87
C VAL A 88 2.48 -9.91 7.06
N ARG A 89 3.59 -10.63 7.26
CA ARG A 89 4.53 -10.35 8.35
C ARG A 89 5.29 -9.04 8.12
N ALA A 90 5.75 -8.76 6.90
CA ALA A 90 6.43 -7.52 6.54
C ALA A 90 5.54 -6.29 6.75
N ALA A 91 4.26 -6.37 6.36
CA ALA A 91 3.30 -5.30 6.63
C ALA A 91 3.10 -5.06 8.15
N ARG A 92 3.11 -6.13 8.95
CA ARG A 92 3.05 -6.03 10.43
C ARG A 92 4.30 -5.38 11.00
N GLU A 93 5.49 -5.78 10.53
CA GLU A 93 6.77 -5.17 10.90
C GLU A 93 6.76 -3.67 10.62
N GLY A 94 6.33 -3.26 9.41
CA GLY A 94 6.20 -1.86 9.04
C GLY A 94 5.26 -1.09 9.97
N GLY A 95 4.11 -1.67 10.31
CA GLY A 95 3.19 -1.06 11.28
C GLY A 95 3.75 -0.97 12.71
N VAL A 96 4.67 -1.85 13.11
CA VAL A 96 5.37 -1.77 14.40
C VAL A 96 6.44 -0.66 14.38
N VAL A 97 7.22 -0.57 13.30
CA VAL A 97 8.20 0.51 13.07
C VAL A 97 7.52 1.88 13.11
N LEU A 98 6.45 2.06 12.34
CA LEU A 98 5.73 3.33 12.28
C LEU A 98 5.14 3.73 13.62
N LYS A 99 4.59 2.77 14.37
CA LYS A 99 4.11 3.01 15.73
C LYS A 99 5.23 3.45 16.67
N ALA A 100 6.42 2.84 16.58
CA ALA A 100 7.58 3.22 17.40
C ALA A 100 8.11 4.63 17.07
N LEU A 101 7.93 5.08 15.82
CA LEU A 101 8.26 6.43 15.37
C LEU A 101 7.19 7.48 15.69
N GLY A 102 6.13 7.12 16.43
CA GLY A 102 5.07 8.04 16.86
C GLY A 102 3.85 8.11 15.94
N ASN A 103 3.78 7.32 14.86
CA ASN A 103 2.60 7.26 13.98
C ASN A 103 1.55 6.33 14.61
N THR A 104 0.81 6.84 15.59
CA THR A 104 -0.15 6.04 16.37
C THR A 104 -1.48 5.82 15.66
N LYS A 105 -1.86 6.71 14.74
CA LYS A 105 -3.06 6.59 13.89
C LYS A 105 -2.75 5.63 12.74
N ARG A 106 -3.21 4.38 12.86
CA ARG A 106 -3.12 3.39 11.77
C ARG A 106 -4.14 3.73 10.70
N HIS A 107 -3.65 4.01 9.49
CA HIS A 107 -4.46 4.38 8.35
C HIS A 107 -4.41 3.33 7.24
N PRO A 108 -5.51 3.12 6.51
CA PRO A 108 -6.90 3.41 6.91
C PRO A 108 -7.34 2.56 8.11
N PHE A 109 -8.23 3.05 8.97
CA PHE A 109 -8.73 2.28 10.14
C PHE A 109 -9.30 0.90 9.77
N GLN A 110 -9.85 0.76 8.56
CA GLN A 110 -10.35 -0.52 8.03
C GLN A 110 -9.26 -1.60 7.94
N PHE A 111 -8.00 -1.20 7.78
CA PHE A 111 -6.84 -2.08 7.80
C PHE A 111 -6.37 -2.41 9.23
N ASN A 112 -6.96 -1.85 10.30
CA ASN A 112 -6.69 -2.36 11.65
C ASN A 112 -7.05 -3.82 11.80
N LEU A 113 -8.07 -4.28 11.08
CA LEU A 113 -8.47 -5.67 11.07
C LEU A 113 -7.32 -6.58 10.56
N PHE A 114 -6.55 -6.12 9.57
CA PHE A 114 -5.39 -6.84 9.05
C PHE A 114 -4.34 -7.14 10.14
N TYR A 115 -4.13 -6.20 11.07
CA TYR A 115 -3.19 -6.39 12.18
C TYR A 115 -3.72 -7.35 13.26
N TRP A 116 -5.04 -7.47 13.42
CA TRP A 116 -5.66 -8.32 14.43
C TRP A 116 -5.99 -9.74 13.93
N LEU A 117 -6.31 -9.89 12.64
CA LEU A 117 -6.71 -11.17 12.08
C LEU A 117 -5.59 -12.23 12.16
N PRO A 118 -5.92 -13.51 12.34
CA PRO A 118 -4.99 -14.60 12.11
C PRO A 118 -4.32 -14.52 10.73
N GLU A 119 -3.03 -14.88 10.66
CA GLU A 119 -2.24 -14.82 9.42
C GLU A 119 -2.92 -15.54 8.25
N ILE A 120 -3.53 -16.71 8.50
CA ILE A 120 -4.23 -17.52 7.50
C ILE A 120 -5.38 -16.74 6.84
N LEU A 121 -6.12 -15.94 7.61
CA LEU A 121 -7.23 -15.15 7.07
C LEU A 121 -6.72 -14.00 6.20
N ASN A 122 -5.62 -13.35 6.62
CA ASN A 122 -4.98 -12.31 5.81
C ASN A 122 -4.42 -12.89 4.50
N VAL A 123 -3.80 -14.07 4.54
CA VAL A 123 -3.32 -14.76 3.34
C VAL A 123 -4.49 -15.03 2.39
N LYS A 124 -5.59 -15.61 2.86
CA LYS A 124 -6.77 -15.87 2.02
C LYS A 124 -7.37 -14.60 1.42
N ALA A 125 -7.42 -13.50 2.19
CA ALA A 125 -7.88 -12.21 1.70
C ALA A 125 -6.96 -11.66 0.59
N LEU A 126 -5.63 -11.80 0.75
CA LEU A 126 -4.66 -11.42 -0.27
C LEU A 126 -4.77 -12.29 -1.52
N GLN A 127 -5.00 -13.59 -1.39
CA GLN A 127 -5.22 -14.50 -2.54
C GLN A 127 -6.41 -14.02 -3.36
N ALA A 128 -7.57 -13.83 -2.71
CA ALA A 128 -8.77 -13.36 -3.38
C ALA A 128 -8.57 -11.98 -4.04
N LEU A 129 -7.80 -11.09 -3.41
CA LEU A 129 -7.45 -9.80 -4.00
C LEU A 129 -6.56 -9.97 -5.25
N LEU A 130 -5.51 -10.80 -5.18
CA LEU A 130 -4.55 -10.98 -6.27
C LEU A 130 -5.11 -11.73 -7.48
N GLU A 131 -6.11 -12.59 -7.26
CA GLU A 131 -6.87 -13.28 -8.31
C GLU A 131 -7.91 -12.37 -9.00
N SER A 132 -8.11 -11.15 -8.51
CA SER A 132 -9.05 -10.20 -9.11
C SER A 132 -8.48 -9.55 -10.37
N LYS A 133 -9.35 -9.21 -11.32
CA LYS A 133 -8.97 -8.46 -12.53
C LYS A 133 -8.47 -7.06 -12.17
N PHE A 134 -8.95 -6.51 -11.05
CA PHE A 134 -8.42 -5.29 -10.48
C PHE A 134 -6.93 -5.40 -10.14
N ALA A 135 -6.48 -6.47 -9.48
CA ALA A 135 -5.07 -6.62 -9.12
C ALA A 135 -4.16 -6.79 -10.35
N GLU A 136 -4.62 -7.54 -11.36
CA GLU A 136 -3.90 -7.70 -12.62
C GLU A 136 -3.67 -6.35 -13.32
N ILE A 137 -4.67 -5.46 -13.32
CA ILE A 137 -4.53 -4.16 -13.99
C ILE A 137 -3.81 -3.15 -13.09
N ALA A 138 -4.27 -2.98 -11.85
CA ALA A 138 -3.80 -1.91 -10.97
C ALA A 138 -2.45 -2.21 -10.33
N PHE A 139 -2.16 -3.46 -9.97
CA PHE A 139 -0.91 -3.80 -9.27
C PHE A 139 0.15 -4.31 -10.24
N SER A 140 -0.16 -5.27 -11.11
CA SER A 140 0.85 -5.84 -12.01
C SER A 140 1.37 -4.83 -13.03
N MET A 141 0.51 -4.06 -13.69
CA MET A 141 0.95 -3.07 -14.68
C MET A 141 1.68 -1.88 -14.02
N HIS A 142 1.21 -1.43 -12.85
CA HIS A 142 1.84 -0.34 -12.13
C HIS A 142 3.19 -0.76 -11.57
N ALA A 143 3.30 -1.94 -10.95
CA ALA A 143 4.57 -2.46 -10.45
C ALA A 143 5.61 -2.60 -11.58
N ALA A 144 5.19 -3.06 -12.77
CA ALA A 144 6.07 -3.17 -13.93
C ALA A 144 6.54 -1.80 -14.45
N SER A 145 5.65 -0.80 -14.46
CA SER A 145 5.94 0.54 -15.02
C SER A 145 6.63 1.49 -14.05
N ALA A 146 6.40 1.35 -12.74
CA ALA A 146 6.83 2.28 -11.70
C ALA A 146 7.97 1.72 -10.82
N ARG A 147 8.85 0.89 -11.40
CA ARG A 147 9.93 0.21 -10.64
C ARG A 147 10.84 1.17 -9.88
N ASP A 148 11.26 2.26 -10.52
CA ASP A 148 12.16 3.23 -9.89
C ASP A 148 11.48 4.00 -8.75
N GLU A 149 10.20 4.32 -8.91
CA GLU A 149 9.38 4.93 -7.85
C GLU A 149 9.26 3.99 -6.64
N MET A 150 8.92 2.72 -6.89
CA MET A 150 8.76 1.73 -5.83
C MET A 150 10.07 1.42 -5.10
N ARG A 151 11.20 1.42 -5.82
CA ARG A 151 12.55 1.34 -5.22
C ARG A 151 12.85 2.54 -4.34
N LYS A 152 12.54 3.75 -4.81
CA LYS A 152 12.72 4.97 -4.02
C LYS A 152 11.90 4.93 -2.74
N LEU A 153 10.62 4.56 -2.83
CA LEU A 153 9.74 4.41 -1.65
C LEU A 153 10.26 3.36 -0.67
N ALA A 154 10.75 2.23 -1.16
CA ALA A 154 11.35 1.20 -0.31
C ALA A 154 12.62 1.71 0.41
N SER A 155 13.49 2.46 -0.29
CA SER A 155 14.68 3.08 0.29
C SER A 155 14.33 4.15 1.32
N GLU A 156 13.34 5.00 1.05
CA GLU A 156 12.87 6.01 2.01
C GLU A 156 12.25 5.34 3.25
N PHE A 157 11.55 4.23 3.09
CA PHE A 157 11.03 3.45 4.21
C PHE A 157 12.16 2.80 5.03
N GLN A 158 13.25 2.37 4.39
CA GLN A 158 14.43 1.83 5.08
C GLN A 158 15.05 2.86 6.03
N ILE A 159 15.13 4.13 5.62
CA ILE A 159 15.59 5.23 6.48
C ILE A 159 14.70 5.36 7.73
N LEU A 160 13.39 5.09 7.62
CA LEU A 160 12.51 5.06 8.80
C LEU A 160 12.82 3.87 9.70
N ILE A 161 13.07 2.68 9.14
CA ILE A 161 13.43 1.48 9.90
C ILE A 161 14.71 1.72 10.70
N GLU A 162 15.75 2.30 10.07
CA GLU A 162 17.06 2.59 10.68
C GLU A 162 16.99 3.56 11.87
N ARG A 163 15.91 4.35 11.98
CA ARG A 163 15.64 5.20 13.15
C ARG A 163 15.08 4.44 14.35
N THR A 164 14.91 3.12 14.23
CA THR A 164 14.38 2.24 15.28
C THR A 164 15.32 1.06 15.51
N SER A 165 15.20 0.39 16.64
CA SER A 165 15.91 -0.87 16.93
C SER A 165 15.08 -2.12 16.58
N ILE A 166 14.04 -1.97 15.75
CA ILE A 166 13.10 -3.05 15.43
C ILE A 166 13.69 -3.88 14.28
N ALA A 167 13.78 -5.19 14.48
CA ALA A 167 14.16 -6.10 13.42
C ALA A 167 13.02 -6.27 12.41
N THR A 168 13.36 -6.18 11.11
CA THR A 168 12.40 -6.28 10.00
C THR A 168 12.77 -7.37 8.99
N PRO A 169 13.00 -8.63 9.42
CA PRO A 169 13.54 -9.67 8.55
C PRO A 169 12.63 -10.00 7.36
N ASN A 170 11.32 -9.81 7.46
CA ASN A 170 10.41 -10.07 6.34
C ASN A 170 10.43 -8.93 5.33
N ILE A 171 10.56 -7.67 5.77
CA ILE A 171 10.79 -6.54 4.87
C ILE A 171 12.13 -6.72 4.13
N ASP A 172 13.20 -7.07 4.85
CA ASP A 172 14.52 -7.28 4.27
C ASP A 172 14.51 -8.41 3.22
N LEU A 173 13.85 -9.52 3.52
CA LEU A 173 13.69 -10.63 2.59
C LEU A 173 12.96 -10.21 1.30
N LEU A 174 11.86 -9.46 1.42
CA LEU A 174 11.09 -9.01 0.27
C LEU A 174 11.86 -8.02 -0.59
N ARG A 175 12.66 -7.13 0.03
CA ARG A 175 13.48 -6.16 -0.71
C ARG A 175 14.43 -6.85 -1.68
N GLY A 176 15.00 -7.99 -1.28
CA GLY A 176 15.86 -8.80 -2.14
C GLY A 176 15.19 -9.23 -3.46
N TYR A 177 13.88 -9.46 -3.48
CA TYR A 177 13.15 -9.82 -4.70
C TYR A 177 13.09 -8.68 -5.72
N GLY A 178 13.00 -7.42 -5.26
CA GLY A 178 13.02 -6.24 -6.14
C GLY A 178 14.40 -5.90 -6.69
N GLU A 179 15.46 -6.31 -5.99
CA GLU A 179 16.86 -6.14 -6.43
C GLU A 179 17.25 -7.20 -7.47
N MET A 180 16.77 -8.45 -7.33
CA MET A 180 17.07 -9.57 -8.24
C MET A 180 16.34 -9.50 -9.59
N SER A 181 15.21 -8.79 -9.69
CA SER A 181 14.40 -8.64 -10.92
C SER A 181 14.92 -7.53 -11.85
N SER A 182 16.24 -7.29 -11.88
CA SER A 182 16.92 -6.20 -12.62
C SER A 182 17.59 -6.69 -13.89
#